data_AF-A0A167K572-F1
#
_entry.id   AF-A0A167K572-F1
#
_cell.length_a   1.000
_cell.length_b   1.000
_cell.length_c   1.000
_cell.angle_alpha   90.00
_cell.angle_beta   90.00
_cell.angle_gamma   90.00
#
_symmetry.space_group_name_H-M   'P 1'
#
loop_
_entity.id
_entity.type
_entity.pdbx_description
1 polymer ?
#
loop_
_entity_poly.entity_id
_entity_poly.type
_entity_poly.pdbx_seq_one_letter_code
_entity_poly.pdbx_strand_id
1 'polypeptide(L)'
;MRDLSELEYSRALKKFLRGRIEDLRLGTKIRENLCRFCLLRKDFVSKFHQVPTLNYYCYLYCFGSGKLYDWGQLRPYIISFRLILNYSSSQYSFTTTTLITKGQAACLVLGESVTEANRVKCKAIVNGTPFDIVYTSERGNTRPIAIGKVVAERDPFTYLDYPDTPPPCHVDSSSFIETNDSSVPNESSSCALDNVESSSSSCKSTDSYNVIKPTKASVMDLLRIFLTANPASSVKNLYDLKSLTEKDIFNLVIAYIPNVGDSFTANQINKWLTSDGYFGRPKSTRQGYDVIKARSLWVLKPEFMGDAMDRTFNRRTFRQMTRQLTGWITVGYCRKSPSKETPQKRLELLQKMVNSLHVNDLCEKVFVSPICRASSDLLTRDISPTATAQSILKQLRFQNGDMQDFLMFAKTTTSSIRLVVLDYAGLSTNPIDARTFVKYIETDLVHDDQAYLLISFFLYRDVKTIEQIVIDHGHKLESFNRAELNNRKVILKFDCRKAPVKRSSL
;
A
#
# COMPACT_ATOMS: atom_id res chain seq x y z
N MET A 1 -64.84 -16.65 7.00
CA MET A 1 -63.90 -17.48 7.78
C MET A 1 -63.56 -16.69 9.04
N ARG A 2 -63.77 -17.27 10.23
CA ARG A 2 -63.77 -16.53 11.51
C ARG A 2 -62.36 -16.08 11.91
N ASP A 3 -62.22 -14.83 12.34
CA ASP A 3 -61.00 -14.26 12.90
C ASP A 3 -60.65 -14.96 14.21
N LEU A 4 -59.51 -15.66 14.20
CA LEU A 4 -58.91 -16.25 15.40
C LEU A 4 -58.05 -15.20 16.09
N SER A 5 -58.15 -15.12 17.42
CA SER A 5 -57.34 -14.22 18.22
C SER A 5 -55.85 -14.58 18.14
N GLU A 6 -54.97 -13.58 18.23
CA GLU A 6 -53.51 -13.72 18.10
C GLU A 6 -52.91 -14.77 19.06
N LEU A 7 -53.55 -14.97 20.21
CA LEU A 7 -53.19 -15.97 21.21
C LEU A 7 -53.51 -17.41 20.78
N GLU A 8 -54.63 -17.60 20.05
CA GLU A 8 -55.02 -18.90 19.49
C GLU A 8 -54.12 -19.28 18.31
N TYR A 9 -53.71 -18.30 17.49
CA TYR A 9 -52.73 -18.51 16.42
C TYR A 9 -51.36 -18.93 16.98
N SER A 10 -50.88 -18.27 18.04
CA SER A 10 -49.63 -18.63 18.71
C SER A 10 -49.66 -20.04 19.31
N ARG A 11 -50.79 -20.45 19.90
CA ARG A 11 -50.97 -21.83 20.39
C ARG A 11 -51.03 -22.85 19.27
N ALA A 12 -51.74 -22.55 18.18
CA ALA A 12 -51.82 -23.43 17.01
C ALA A 12 -50.45 -23.64 16.36
N LEU A 13 -49.65 -22.57 16.24
CA LEU A 13 -48.29 -22.62 15.70
C LEU A 13 -47.34 -23.38 16.62
N LYS A 14 -47.40 -23.17 17.94
CA LYS A 14 -46.62 -23.95 18.92
C LYS A 14 -46.98 -25.43 18.90
N LYS A 15 -48.27 -25.78 18.76
CA LYS A 15 -48.74 -27.17 18.67
C LYS A 15 -48.30 -27.82 17.35
N PHE A 16 -48.35 -27.08 16.24
CA PHE A 16 -47.87 -27.51 14.93
C PHE A 16 -46.36 -27.78 14.90
N LEU A 17 -45.56 -26.86 15.46
CA LEU A 17 -44.10 -27.01 15.52
C LEU A 17 -43.69 -28.14 16.47
N ARG A 18 -44.37 -28.31 17.61
CA ARG A 18 -44.09 -29.39 18.55
C ARG A 18 -44.37 -30.78 17.94
N GLY A 19 -45.47 -30.94 17.21
CA GLY A 19 -45.78 -32.21 16.53
C GLY A 19 -44.86 -32.56 15.35
N ARG A 20 -44.16 -31.58 14.77
CA ARG A 20 -43.21 -31.80 13.66
C ARG A 20 -41.78 -32.01 14.14
N ILE A 21 -41.43 -31.58 15.35
CA ILE A 21 -40.10 -31.75 15.93
C ILE A 21 -39.84 -33.20 16.37
N GLU A 22 -40.89 -33.94 16.75
CA GLU A 22 -40.77 -35.38 17.07
C GLU A 22 -40.51 -36.25 15.81
N ASP A 23 -40.81 -35.74 14.61
CA ASP A 23 -40.53 -36.41 13.33
C ASP A 23 -39.14 -36.08 12.73
N LEU A 24 -38.32 -35.26 13.39
CA LEU A 24 -37.04 -34.77 12.85
C LEU A 24 -35.87 -35.75 13.08
N ARG A 25 -35.95 -36.91 12.42
CA ARG A 25 -34.79 -37.72 12.02
C ARG A 25 -34.79 -37.91 10.50
N LEU A 26 -34.59 -36.84 9.72
CA LEU A 26 -34.00 -36.90 8.37
C LEU A 26 -33.82 -35.48 7.79
N GLY A 27 -32.57 -35.04 7.60
CA GLY A 27 -32.22 -33.66 7.23
C GLY A 27 -32.58 -33.21 5.80
N THR A 28 -33.02 -34.10 4.91
CA THR A 28 -33.28 -33.78 3.50
C THR A 28 -34.69 -33.23 3.24
N LYS A 29 -35.72 -33.67 3.99
CA LYS A 29 -37.10 -33.17 3.84
C LYS A 29 -37.32 -31.74 4.36
N ILE A 30 -36.42 -31.23 5.21
CA ILE A 30 -36.52 -29.86 5.74
C ILE A 30 -36.23 -28.84 4.64
N ARG A 31 -35.21 -29.11 3.80
CA ARG A 31 -34.79 -28.20 2.73
C ARG A 31 -35.87 -28.03 1.66
N GLU A 32 -36.55 -29.13 1.28
CA GLU A 32 -37.67 -29.07 0.33
C GLU A 32 -38.91 -28.39 0.90
N ASN A 33 -39.24 -28.62 2.17
CA ASN A 33 -40.41 -28.00 2.78
C ASN A 33 -40.21 -26.51 3.07
N LEU A 34 -38.99 -26.08 3.41
CA LEU A 34 -38.67 -24.65 3.56
C LEU A 34 -38.70 -23.93 2.21
N CYS A 35 -38.14 -24.53 1.15
CA CYS A 35 -38.22 -23.98 -0.20
C CYS A 35 -39.67 -23.90 -0.71
N ARG A 36 -40.50 -24.92 -0.44
CA ARG A 36 -41.94 -24.88 -0.78
C ARG A 36 -42.71 -23.83 0.03
N PHE A 37 -42.34 -23.62 1.30
CA PHE A 37 -42.98 -22.60 2.14
C PHE A 37 -42.64 -21.17 1.67
N CYS A 38 -41.40 -20.92 1.28
CA CYS A 38 -40.96 -19.61 0.76
C CYS A 38 -41.53 -19.31 -0.63
N LEU A 39 -41.82 -20.33 -1.46
CA LEU A 39 -42.38 -20.15 -2.80
C LEU A 39 -43.90 -19.93 -2.83
N LEU A 40 -44.63 -20.29 -1.77
CA LEU A 40 -46.10 -20.34 -1.81
C LEU A 40 -46.84 -19.09 -1.31
N ARG A 41 -46.18 -18.07 -0.75
CA ARG A 41 -46.88 -16.85 -0.30
C ARG A 41 -46.07 -15.56 -0.51
N LYS A 42 -46.34 -14.87 -1.61
CA LYS A 42 -45.84 -13.51 -1.90
C LYS A 42 -46.33 -12.46 -0.88
N ASP A 43 -47.42 -12.73 -0.14
CA ASP A 43 -48.05 -11.74 0.75
C ASP A 43 -47.48 -11.71 2.17
N PHE A 44 -46.47 -12.54 2.49
CA PHE A 44 -45.97 -12.71 3.86
C PHE A 44 -44.78 -11.79 4.21
N VAL A 45 -44.13 -11.19 3.22
CA VAL A 45 -42.88 -10.42 3.42
C VAL A 45 -43.12 -9.05 4.07
N SER A 46 -44.33 -8.49 3.98
CA SER A 46 -44.64 -7.16 4.53
C SER A 46 -44.80 -7.09 6.06
N LYS A 47 -44.81 -8.22 6.76
CA LYS A 47 -45.01 -8.28 8.23
C LYS A 47 -43.77 -8.66 9.04
N PHE A 48 -42.62 -8.87 8.40
CA PHE A 48 -41.39 -9.32 9.07
C PHE A 48 -40.70 -8.27 9.95
N HIS A 49 -41.11 -7.00 9.88
CA HIS A 49 -40.54 -5.91 10.69
C HIS A 49 -40.84 -5.99 12.20
N GLN A 50 -41.70 -6.91 12.65
CA GLN A 50 -42.20 -6.91 14.03
C GLN A 50 -41.61 -8.01 14.94
N VAL A 51 -40.74 -8.90 14.44
CA VAL A 51 -40.20 -10.01 15.28
C VAL A 51 -38.68 -10.16 15.13
N PRO A 52 -37.88 -9.39 15.89
CA PRO A 52 -36.41 -9.40 15.81
C PRO A 52 -35.76 -10.77 16.07
N THR A 53 -36.40 -11.60 16.90
CA THR A 53 -35.91 -12.92 17.29
C THR A 53 -35.89 -13.92 16.13
N LEU A 54 -36.82 -13.82 15.16
CA LEU A 54 -36.90 -14.77 14.06
C LEU A 54 -35.78 -14.56 13.02
N ASN A 55 -35.37 -13.31 12.79
CA ASN A 55 -34.24 -12.97 11.92
C ASN A 55 -32.91 -13.54 12.43
N TYR A 56 -32.72 -13.59 13.76
CA TYR A 56 -31.52 -14.17 14.37
C TYR A 56 -31.42 -15.70 14.15
N TYR A 57 -32.55 -16.41 14.24
CA TYR A 57 -32.58 -17.86 14.02
C TYR A 57 -32.38 -18.26 12.55
N CYS A 58 -32.88 -17.46 11.59
CA CYS A 58 -32.60 -17.68 10.17
C CYS A 58 -31.13 -17.40 9.82
N TYR A 59 -30.52 -16.39 10.44
CA TYR A 59 -29.10 -16.05 10.24
C TYR A 59 -28.15 -17.17 10.73
N LEU A 60 -28.40 -17.72 11.92
CA LEU A 60 -27.61 -18.84 12.47
C LEU A 60 -27.76 -20.15 11.66
N TYR A 61 -28.91 -20.37 11.03
CA TYR A 61 -29.16 -21.57 10.23
C TYR A 61 -28.53 -21.49 8.82
N CYS A 62 -28.52 -20.30 8.21
CA CYS A 62 -27.96 -20.10 6.87
C CYS A 62 -26.41 -20.09 6.83
N PHE A 63 -25.73 -19.74 7.93
CA PHE A 63 -24.28 -19.53 7.94
C PHE A 63 -23.44 -20.62 8.62
N GLY A 64 -23.97 -21.83 8.77
CA GLY A 64 -23.13 -23.03 8.88
C GLY A 64 -22.28 -23.10 10.16
N SER A 65 -22.90 -23.49 11.26
CA SER A 65 -22.20 -24.18 12.35
C SER A 65 -23.02 -25.42 12.68
N GLY A 66 -22.62 -26.57 12.14
CA GLY A 66 -23.27 -27.86 12.33
C GLY A 66 -23.19 -28.44 13.74
N LYS A 67 -23.31 -27.60 14.79
CA LYS A 67 -23.41 -28.01 16.19
C LYS A 67 -24.41 -27.10 16.90
N LEU A 68 -25.50 -27.71 17.38
CA LEU A 68 -26.43 -27.10 18.33
C LEU A 68 -25.70 -26.97 19.67
N TYR A 69 -25.47 -25.76 20.18
CA TYR A 69 -25.05 -25.57 21.57
C TYR A 69 -26.27 -25.67 22.49
N ASP A 70 -26.06 -26.28 23.66
CA ASP A 70 -27.06 -26.55 24.68
C ASP A 70 -27.47 -25.23 25.39
N TRP A 71 -28.78 -24.94 25.46
CA TRP A 71 -29.35 -23.65 25.85
C TRP A 71 -29.60 -23.53 27.36
N GLY A 72 -28.53 -23.57 28.16
CA GLY A 72 -28.63 -23.54 29.63
C GLY A 72 -28.18 -22.27 30.36
N GLN A 73 -27.33 -21.39 29.79
CA GLN A 73 -26.53 -20.48 30.66
C GLN A 73 -26.24 -19.05 30.16
N LEU A 74 -27.09 -18.40 29.36
CA LEU A 74 -26.87 -16.99 29.00
C LEU A 74 -28.09 -16.11 29.29
N ARG A 75 -28.30 -15.81 30.57
CA ARG A 75 -29.25 -14.79 31.06
C ARG A 75 -28.68 -13.38 31.37
N PRO A 76 -27.36 -13.04 31.40
CA PRO A 76 -26.96 -11.66 31.73
C PRO A 76 -26.83 -10.68 30.56
N TYR A 77 -26.74 -11.12 29.30
CA TYR A 77 -26.27 -10.22 28.21
C TYR A 77 -27.35 -9.37 27.52
N ILE A 78 -28.63 -9.53 27.86
CA ILE A 78 -29.73 -8.79 27.20
C ILE A 78 -29.90 -7.36 27.73
N ILE A 79 -29.35 -7.03 28.90
CA ILE A 79 -29.51 -5.69 29.51
C ILE A 79 -28.51 -4.66 28.95
N SER A 80 -27.29 -5.08 28.56
CA SER A 80 -26.26 -4.14 28.07
C SER A 80 -26.54 -3.52 26.69
N PHE A 81 -27.37 -4.15 25.85
CA PHE A 81 -27.66 -3.62 24.51
C PHE A 81 -28.69 -2.48 24.49
N ARG A 82 -29.53 -2.34 25.55
CA ARG A 82 -30.49 -1.23 25.66
C ARG A 82 -29.83 0.11 26.02
N LEU A 83 -28.64 0.09 26.64
CA LEU A 83 -27.88 1.29 26.99
C LEU A 83 -27.17 1.91 25.78
N ILE A 84 -26.77 1.10 24.79
CA ILE A 84 -26.02 1.56 23.61
C ILE A 84 -26.91 2.35 22.63
N LEU A 85 -28.21 2.06 22.58
CA LEU A 85 -29.13 2.75 21.64
C LEU A 85 -29.63 4.12 22.11
N ASN A 86 -29.55 4.43 23.41
CA ASN A 86 -30.03 5.71 23.95
C ASN A 86 -28.95 6.80 24.06
N TYR A 87 -27.69 6.50 23.75
CA TYR A 87 -26.57 7.47 23.84
C TYR A 87 -26.26 8.19 22.50
N SER A 88 -26.90 7.81 21.38
CA SER A 88 -26.66 8.41 20.05
C SER A 88 -27.73 9.40 19.63
N SER A 89 -28.08 10.33 20.51
CA SER A 89 -28.85 11.54 20.17
C SER A 89 -28.20 12.75 20.84
N SER A 90 -26.92 12.95 20.56
CA SER A 90 -26.21 14.19 20.87
C SER A 90 -25.21 14.47 19.76
N GLN A 91 -25.32 15.67 19.21
CA GLN A 91 -24.63 16.21 18.04
C GLN A 91 -23.12 15.98 18.08
N TYR A 92 -22.54 15.42 17.01
CA TYR A 92 -21.15 15.70 16.63
C TYR A 92 -20.98 15.68 15.11
N SER A 93 -20.52 16.81 14.59
CA SER A 93 -20.02 17.00 13.23
C SER A 93 -18.70 16.22 13.04
N PHE A 94 -18.60 15.41 11.99
CA PHE A 94 -17.34 14.74 11.64
C PHE A 94 -16.41 15.68 10.88
N THR A 95 -15.34 16.11 11.55
CA THR A 95 -14.12 16.67 10.95
C THR A 95 -13.16 15.54 10.57
N THR A 96 -12.52 15.69 9.41
CA THR A 96 -11.31 14.95 8.98
C THR A 96 -10.31 14.79 10.13
N THR A 97 -9.74 13.59 10.30
CA THR A 97 -8.77 13.26 11.36
C THR A 97 -7.44 13.99 11.13
N THR A 98 -7.42 15.28 11.43
CA THR A 98 -6.23 16.11 11.57
C THR A 98 -5.50 15.70 12.85
N LEU A 99 -4.19 15.45 12.75
CA LEU A 99 -3.29 15.31 13.88
C LEU A 99 -3.51 16.47 14.87
N ILE A 100 -3.90 16.16 16.11
CA ILE A 100 -4.05 17.19 17.14
C ILE A 100 -2.68 17.77 17.48
N THR A 101 -2.67 19.01 17.96
CA THR A 101 -1.43 19.74 18.26
C THR A 101 -0.97 19.49 19.70
N LYS A 102 0.29 19.78 20.00
CA LYS A 102 0.87 19.60 21.34
C LYS A 102 0.09 20.35 22.43
N GLY A 103 -0.41 21.56 22.12
CA GLY A 103 -1.28 22.31 23.03
C GLY A 103 -2.65 21.66 23.25
N GLN A 104 -3.26 21.07 22.22
CA GLN A 104 -4.54 20.34 22.37
C GLN A 104 -4.34 19.05 23.17
N ALA A 105 -3.25 18.33 22.91
CA ALA A 105 -2.86 17.14 23.67
C ALA A 105 -2.60 17.47 25.15
N ALA A 106 -1.98 18.62 25.45
CA ALA A 106 -1.78 19.10 26.81
C ALA A 106 -3.06 19.37 27.57
N CYS A 107 -4.08 19.94 26.93
CA CYS A 107 -5.39 20.09 27.57
C CYS A 107 -6.00 18.73 27.92
N LEU A 108 -5.92 17.75 27.02
CA LEU A 108 -6.48 16.41 27.24
C LEU A 108 -5.80 15.67 28.40
N VAL A 109 -4.47 15.75 28.50
CA VAL A 109 -3.71 15.11 29.59
C VAL A 109 -3.98 15.77 30.94
N LEU A 110 -4.13 17.11 30.96
CA LEU A 110 -4.38 17.88 32.18
C LEU A 110 -5.87 17.97 32.55
N GLY A 111 -6.78 17.39 31.74
CA GLY A 111 -8.22 17.38 32.01
C GLY A 111 -8.92 18.72 31.74
N GLU A 112 -8.32 19.60 30.96
CA GLU A 112 -8.83 20.94 30.63
C GLU A 112 -9.60 20.95 29.30
N SER A 113 -10.55 21.87 29.17
CA SER A 113 -11.26 22.07 27.90
C SER A 113 -10.33 22.66 26.83
N VAL A 114 -10.48 22.20 25.58
CA VAL A 114 -9.61 22.58 24.46
C VAL A 114 -10.00 23.97 23.93
N THR A 115 -9.55 25.02 24.61
CA THR A 115 -9.68 26.42 24.20
C THR A 115 -8.31 27.02 23.89
N GLU A 116 -8.22 28.10 23.12
CA GLU A 116 -6.92 28.69 22.74
C GLU A 116 -6.11 29.16 23.97
N ALA A 117 -6.77 29.79 24.93
CA ALA A 117 -6.15 30.19 26.19
C ALA A 117 -5.61 28.99 26.99
N ASN A 118 -6.38 27.89 27.05
CA ASN A 118 -5.97 26.68 27.76
C ASN A 118 -4.83 25.97 27.03
N ARG A 119 -4.79 25.95 25.71
CA ARG A 119 -3.70 25.32 24.94
C ARG A 119 -2.35 25.96 25.26
N VAL A 120 -2.29 27.28 25.31
CA VAL A 120 -1.07 28.03 25.66
C VAL A 120 -0.67 27.75 27.11
N LYS A 121 -1.63 27.85 28.05
CA LYS A 121 -1.41 27.60 29.48
C LYS A 121 -0.93 26.16 29.75
N CYS A 122 -1.65 25.16 29.25
CA CYS A 122 -1.34 23.74 29.42
C CYS A 122 0.00 23.37 28.79
N LYS A 123 0.31 23.92 27.61
CA LYS A 123 1.63 23.72 26.97
C LYS A 123 2.76 24.30 27.82
N ALA A 124 2.61 25.51 28.35
CA ALA A 124 3.61 26.12 29.23
C ALA A 124 3.86 25.30 30.50
N ILE A 125 2.79 24.78 31.11
CA ILE A 125 2.89 23.89 32.28
C ILE A 125 3.72 22.65 31.93
N VAL A 126 3.37 21.93 30.86
CA VAL A 126 4.06 20.69 30.46
C VAL A 126 5.53 20.95 30.14
N ASN A 127 5.84 22.02 29.41
CA ASN A 127 7.20 22.38 29.07
C ASN A 127 8.08 22.62 30.32
N GLY A 128 7.49 23.13 31.41
CA GLY A 128 8.14 23.32 32.71
C GLY A 128 8.30 22.05 33.56
N THR A 129 7.78 20.89 33.12
CA THR A 129 7.91 19.60 33.82
C THR A 129 8.99 18.70 33.19
N PRO A 130 9.46 17.64 33.89
CA PRO A 130 10.32 16.62 33.28
C PRO A 130 9.59 15.67 32.33
N PHE A 131 8.27 15.85 32.15
CA PHE A 131 7.45 15.03 31.27
C PHE A 131 7.25 15.74 29.92
N ASP A 132 7.16 14.94 28.86
CA ASP A 132 6.66 15.36 27.56
C ASP A 132 5.31 14.66 27.27
N ILE A 133 4.54 15.24 26.36
CA ILE A 133 3.29 14.68 25.90
C ILE A 133 3.49 14.08 24.51
N VAL A 134 3.26 12.78 24.45
CA VAL A 134 3.48 11.95 23.27
C VAL A 134 2.25 11.07 23.01
N TYR A 135 2.25 10.35 21.90
CA TYR A 135 1.31 9.27 21.65
C TYR A 135 2.03 8.03 21.13
N THR A 136 1.39 6.87 21.24
CA THR A 136 1.88 5.63 20.62
C THR A 136 1.03 5.30 19.40
N SER A 137 1.65 4.70 18.39
CA SER A 137 0.94 4.27 17.16
C SER A 137 -0.25 3.35 17.45
N GLU A 138 -0.16 2.53 18.49
CA GLU A 138 -1.22 1.59 18.89
C GLU A 138 -2.44 2.28 19.51
N ARG A 139 -2.23 3.36 20.28
CA ARG A 139 -3.33 4.09 20.94
C ARG A 139 -3.94 5.19 20.08
N GLY A 140 -3.21 5.62 19.05
CA GLY A 140 -3.61 6.68 18.14
C GLY A 140 -3.37 8.09 18.69
N ASN A 141 -3.30 9.06 17.77
CA ASN A 141 -2.95 10.45 18.08
C ASN A 141 -4.01 11.24 18.86
N THR A 142 -5.18 10.69 19.13
CA THR A 142 -6.22 11.35 19.96
C THR A 142 -6.17 10.94 21.43
N ARG A 143 -5.21 10.09 21.82
CA ARG A 143 -5.05 9.58 23.18
C ARG A 143 -3.65 9.90 23.72
N PRO A 144 -3.37 11.17 24.04
CA PRO A 144 -2.05 11.58 24.51
C PRO A 144 -1.72 10.97 25.88
N ILE A 145 -0.43 10.74 26.10
CA ILE A 145 0.14 10.26 27.36
C ILE A 145 1.31 11.14 27.78
N ALA A 146 1.51 11.34 29.09
CA ALA A 146 2.69 11.99 29.62
C ALA A 146 3.77 10.96 29.91
N ILE A 147 4.99 11.19 29.43
CA ILE A 147 6.15 10.32 29.69
C ILE A 147 7.40 11.17 29.97
N GLY A 148 8.38 10.66 30.70
CA GLY A 148 9.62 11.41 30.95
C GLY A 148 10.33 11.77 29.64
N LYS A 149 10.80 13.02 29.51
CA LYS A 149 11.50 13.52 28.30
C LYS A 149 12.64 12.60 27.86
N VAL A 150 13.47 12.17 28.82
CA VAL A 150 14.59 11.23 28.57
C VAL A 150 14.11 9.88 28.02
N VAL A 151 12.94 9.41 28.42
CA VAL A 151 12.38 8.14 27.94
C VAL A 151 11.80 8.30 26.53
N ALA A 152 11.14 9.43 26.24
CA ALA A 152 10.69 9.75 24.90
C ALA A 152 11.87 9.87 23.92
N GLU A 153 12.94 10.57 24.31
CA GLU A 153 14.16 10.74 23.50
C GLU A 153 14.91 9.43 23.26
N ARG A 154 14.91 8.52 24.25
CA ARG A 154 15.55 7.21 24.12
C ARG A 154 14.81 6.31 23.12
N ASP A 155 13.48 6.39 23.09
CA ASP A 155 12.61 5.48 22.33
C ASP A 155 11.66 6.24 21.36
N PRO A 156 12.20 7.04 20.40
CA PRO A 156 11.41 8.00 19.60
C PRO A 156 10.47 7.36 18.57
N PHE A 157 10.58 6.04 18.35
CA PHE A 157 9.67 5.28 17.47
C PHE A 157 8.44 4.75 18.20
N THR A 158 8.53 4.62 19.53
CA THR A 158 7.44 4.18 20.39
C THR A 158 6.62 5.38 20.86
N TYR A 159 7.30 6.48 21.19
CA TYR A 159 6.72 7.72 21.70
C TYR A 159 6.84 8.81 20.65
N LEU A 160 5.72 9.11 19.98
CA LEU A 160 5.65 10.06 18.87
C LEU A 160 5.22 11.44 19.37
N ASP A 161 5.88 12.47 18.86
CA ASP A 161 5.62 13.86 19.23
C ASP A 161 4.43 14.47 18.49
N TYR A 162 3.76 15.41 19.15
CA TYR A 162 2.74 16.25 18.52
C TYR A 162 3.33 17.51 17.89
N PRO A 163 2.80 17.98 16.75
CA PRO A 163 3.24 19.23 16.15
C PRO A 163 2.81 20.43 16.99
N ASP A 164 3.62 21.47 16.96
CA ASP A 164 3.31 22.75 17.58
C ASP A 164 2.35 23.59 16.72
N THR A 165 1.65 24.54 17.37
CA THR A 165 0.76 25.51 16.70
C THR A 165 1.17 26.95 17.03
N PRO A 166 1.08 27.89 16.07
CA PRO A 166 0.91 27.71 14.61
C PRO A 166 2.26 27.36 13.91
N PRO A 167 2.25 26.91 12.63
CA PRO A 167 3.49 26.67 11.88
C PRO A 167 4.35 27.94 11.81
N PRO A 168 5.69 27.85 11.80
CA PRO A 168 6.54 29.03 11.62
C PRO A 168 6.27 29.64 10.24
N CYS A 169 5.72 30.86 10.21
CA CYS A 169 5.61 31.65 9.00
C CYS A 169 7.01 32.08 8.52
N HIS A 170 7.21 32.03 7.20
CA HIS A 170 8.35 32.62 6.49
C HIS A 170 8.63 34.06 6.94
N VAL A 171 9.90 34.37 7.21
CA VAL A 171 10.48 35.71 7.06
C VAL A 171 11.82 35.56 6.35
N ASP A 172 11.90 36.15 5.16
CA ASP A 172 13.12 36.34 4.38
C ASP A 172 14.03 37.42 5.01
N SER A 173 15.33 37.27 4.74
CA SER A 173 16.36 38.30 4.64
C SER A 173 17.06 38.85 5.90
N SER A 174 18.31 38.39 6.05
CA SER A 174 19.56 39.15 6.25
C SER A 174 19.66 40.23 7.35
N SER A 175 20.57 40.02 8.29
CA SER A 175 21.49 41.08 8.77
C SER A 175 22.77 40.51 9.37
N PHE A 176 23.87 41.19 9.02
CA PHE A 176 25.27 41.06 9.41
C PHE A 176 25.58 41.19 10.91
N ILE A 177 26.87 40.90 11.23
CA ILE A 177 27.77 41.32 12.34
C ILE A 177 28.33 40.07 13.06
N GLU A 178 29.53 39.59 12.71
CA GLU A 178 30.91 40.04 13.06
C GLU A 178 31.45 39.48 14.40
N THR A 179 32.47 38.62 14.25
CA THR A 179 33.75 38.46 14.98
C THR A 179 33.95 39.04 16.40
N ASN A 180 34.46 38.18 17.31
CA ASN A 180 35.70 38.28 18.11
C ASN A 180 35.56 37.41 19.39
N ASP A 181 36.36 36.38 19.66
CA ASP A 181 37.79 36.30 20.05
C ASP A 181 37.99 36.25 21.58
N SER A 182 39.03 35.51 22.01
CA SER A 182 39.61 35.32 23.37
C SER A 182 38.82 34.46 24.39
N SER A 183 39.38 33.55 25.20
CA SER A 183 40.77 33.16 25.51
C SER A 183 40.76 31.88 26.40
N VAL A 184 41.76 31.01 26.21
CA VAL A 184 42.17 29.88 27.08
C VAL A 184 42.90 30.42 28.35
N PRO A 185 43.12 29.65 29.45
CA PRO A 185 44.26 28.71 29.55
C PRO A 185 43.90 27.37 30.25
N ASN A 186 44.31 26.22 29.70
CA ASN A 186 45.53 25.45 29.98
C ASN A 186 45.65 24.92 31.42
N GLU A 187 45.49 23.60 31.59
CA GLU A 187 46.42 22.79 32.41
C GLU A 187 46.70 21.45 31.74
N SER A 188 47.99 21.21 31.57
CA SER A 188 48.64 20.06 30.95
C SER A 188 49.02 19.01 32.00
N SER A 189 48.77 17.74 31.70
CA SER A 189 49.48 16.63 32.35
C SER A 189 49.74 15.53 31.32
N SER A 190 51.03 15.32 31.05
CA SER A 190 51.59 14.36 30.12
C SER A 190 51.98 13.08 30.83
N CYS A 191 51.62 11.92 30.27
CA CYS A 191 52.49 10.74 30.28
C CYS A 191 52.20 9.86 29.05
N ALA A 192 53.28 9.33 28.51
CA ALA A 192 53.40 8.78 27.18
C ALA A 192 53.03 7.29 27.10
N LEU A 193 52.50 6.93 25.92
CA LEU A 193 52.67 5.68 25.15
C LEU A 193 52.45 4.33 25.85
N ASP A 194 51.40 3.63 25.42
CA ASP A 194 51.58 2.29 24.83
C ASP A 194 50.52 1.97 23.77
N ASN A 195 50.99 1.43 22.66
CA ASN A 195 50.24 0.98 21.49
C ASN A 195 49.36 -0.23 21.80
N VAL A 196 48.05 -0.17 21.50
CA VAL A 196 47.29 -1.33 21.02
C VAL A 196 46.29 -0.88 19.95
N GLU A 197 46.33 -1.62 18.84
CA GLU A 197 45.60 -1.47 17.59
C GLU A 197 44.06 -1.46 17.70
N SER A 198 43.49 -0.55 16.90
CA SER A 198 42.45 -0.81 15.90
C SER A 198 41.00 -1.15 16.31
N SER A 199 40.10 -0.44 15.61
CA SER A 199 38.73 -0.83 15.23
C SER A 199 37.57 -0.21 16.04
N SER A 200 37.42 1.11 16.01
CA SER A 200 36.09 1.71 16.23
C SER A 200 35.26 1.55 14.96
N SER A 201 34.56 0.42 14.88
CA SER A 201 33.57 0.13 13.85
C SER A 201 32.38 1.08 13.99
N SER A 202 32.49 2.24 13.35
CA SER A 202 31.34 3.04 12.96
C SER A 202 30.48 2.16 12.04
N CYS A 203 29.48 1.50 12.62
CA CYS A 203 28.49 0.71 11.91
C CYS A 203 27.56 1.64 11.12
N LYS A 204 28.06 2.16 10.00
CA LYS A 204 27.20 2.64 8.92
C LYS A 204 26.51 1.41 8.34
N SER A 205 25.33 1.09 8.84
CA SER A 205 24.40 0.21 8.14
C SER A 205 24.04 0.88 6.82
N THR A 206 24.81 0.58 5.77
CA THR A 206 24.44 0.93 4.41
C THR A 206 23.22 0.10 4.06
N ASP A 207 22.06 0.75 3.99
CA ASP A 207 20.81 0.18 3.49
C ASP A 207 21.05 -0.48 2.11
N SER A 208 21.31 -1.78 2.08
CA SER A 208 21.62 -2.55 0.86
C SER A 208 20.49 -2.54 -0.17
N TYR A 209 19.30 -2.07 0.23
CA TYR A 209 18.09 -1.98 -0.57
C TYR A 209 17.99 -0.71 -1.44
N ASN A 210 18.82 0.30 -1.18
CA ASN A 210 18.82 1.57 -1.91
C ASN A 210 19.78 1.57 -3.12
N VAL A 211 20.56 0.50 -3.31
CA VAL A 211 21.50 0.41 -4.43
C VAL A 211 20.73 0.13 -5.72
N ILE A 212 20.85 1.04 -6.68
CA ILE A 212 20.27 0.88 -8.02
C ILE A 212 20.97 -0.30 -8.69
N LYS A 213 20.21 -1.34 -9.05
CA LYS A 213 20.76 -2.49 -9.76
C LYS A 213 21.20 -2.09 -11.17
N PRO A 214 22.37 -2.54 -11.65
CA PRO A 214 22.83 -2.26 -13.00
C PRO A 214 22.03 -3.12 -13.99
N THR A 215 20.96 -2.55 -14.55
CA THR A 215 20.14 -3.18 -15.60
C THR A 215 20.14 -2.27 -16.82
N LYS A 216 19.89 -2.83 -18.01
CA LYS A 216 19.71 -2.01 -19.21
C LYS A 216 18.64 -0.93 -19.00
N ALA A 217 17.53 -1.26 -18.33
CA ALA A 217 16.44 -0.32 -18.10
C ALA A 217 16.87 0.83 -17.17
N SER A 218 17.51 0.53 -16.04
CA SER A 218 17.97 1.56 -15.09
C SER A 218 19.00 2.50 -15.72
N VAL A 219 19.94 1.96 -16.50
CA VAL A 219 20.93 2.76 -17.24
C VAL A 219 20.25 3.65 -18.28
N MET A 220 19.31 3.12 -19.07
CA MET A 220 18.62 3.92 -20.09
C MET A 220 17.74 5.00 -19.48
N ASP A 221 17.06 4.72 -18.36
CA ASP A 221 16.26 5.73 -17.67
C ASP A 221 17.13 6.80 -17.03
N LEU A 222 18.27 6.45 -16.40
CA LEU A 222 19.27 7.43 -15.95
C LEU A 222 19.67 8.38 -17.08
N LEU A 223 20.06 7.81 -18.23
CA LEU A 223 20.52 8.59 -19.37
C LEU A 223 19.42 9.46 -19.96
N ARG A 224 18.15 9.05 -19.94
CA ARG A 224 17.03 9.89 -20.41
C ARG A 224 16.72 11.08 -19.51
N ILE A 225 17.05 10.98 -18.21
CA ILE A 225 16.88 12.09 -17.27
C ILE A 225 17.97 13.14 -17.53
N PHE A 226 19.22 12.67 -17.64
CA PHE A 226 20.38 13.57 -17.73
C PHE A 226 20.64 14.06 -19.14
N LEU A 227 20.31 13.27 -20.17
CA LEU A 227 20.66 13.54 -21.55
C LEU A 227 19.42 13.62 -22.43
N THR A 228 19.41 14.60 -23.33
CA THR A 228 18.40 14.69 -24.40
C THR A 228 19.03 15.21 -25.68
N ALA A 229 18.57 14.71 -26.83
CA ALA A 229 18.95 15.28 -28.13
C ALA A 229 18.20 16.59 -28.40
N ASN A 230 16.96 16.72 -27.88
CA ASN A 230 16.05 17.80 -28.19
C ASN A 230 15.28 18.23 -26.92
N PRO A 231 15.82 19.12 -26.07
CA PRO A 231 15.08 19.65 -24.93
C PRO A 231 13.95 20.56 -25.41
N ALA A 232 12.83 20.58 -24.69
CA ALA A 232 11.77 21.55 -24.94
C ALA A 232 12.26 22.98 -24.63
N SER A 233 11.80 23.96 -25.40
CA SER A 233 12.25 25.37 -25.27
C SER A 233 12.09 25.92 -23.84
N SER A 234 11.06 25.49 -23.13
CA SER A 234 10.75 25.93 -21.76
C SER A 234 11.72 25.46 -20.69
N VAL A 235 12.48 24.38 -20.93
CA VAL A 235 13.42 23.79 -19.96
C VAL A 235 14.86 23.83 -20.44
N LYS A 236 15.12 24.46 -21.59
CA LYS A 236 16.44 24.49 -22.23
C LYS A 236 17.51 25.15 -21.36
N ASN A 237 17.11 26.10 -20.51
CA ASN A 237 17.98 26.77 -19.53
C ASN A 237 18.53 25.83 -18.43
N LEU A 238 17.93 24.66 -18.24
CA LEU A 238 18.37 23.63 -17.29
C LEU A 238 19.46 22.72 -17.86
N TYR A 239 19.81 22.87 -19.14
CA TYR A 239 20.75 21.99 -19.84
C TYR A 239 21.89 22.76 -20.49
N ASP A 240 23.04 22.12 -20.57
CA ASP A 240 24.20 22.56 -21.34
C ASP A 240 24.42 21.65 -22.55
N LEU A 241 24.59 22.23 -23.73
CA LEU A 241 24.93 21.46 -24.92
C LEU A 241 26.40 21.02 -24.84
N LYS A 242 26.64 19.71 -24.81
CA LYS A 242 27.98 19.11 -24.75
C LYS A 242 28.19 18.08 -25.84
N SER A 243 29.42 17.94 -26.31
CA SER A 243 29.83 16.84 -27.18
C SER A 243 30.36 15.71 -26.30
N LEU A 244 29.60 14.62 -26.19
CA LEU A 244 29.92 13.50 -25.29
C LEU A 244 30.47 12.32 -26.09
N THR A 245 31.64 11.84 -25.71
CA THR A 245 32.21 10.59 -26.21
C THR A 245 31.57 9.37 -25.55
N GLU A 246 31.86 8.18 -26.08
CA GLU A 246 31.45 6.92 -25.45
C GLU A 246 31.97 6.78 -24.02
N LYS A 247 33.20 7.27 -23.75
CA LYS A 247 33.80 7.25 -22.42
C LYS A 247 33.10 8.22 -21.48
N ASP A 248 32.75 9.42 -21.94
CA ASP A 248 32.06 10.43 -21.10
C ASP A 248 30.69 9.93 -20.65
N ILE A 249 29.93 9.31 -21.55
CA ILE A 249 28.63 8.71 -21.24
C ILE A 249 28.80 7.56 -20.24
N PHE A 250 29.81 6.71 -20.43
CA PHE A 250 30.07 5.59 -19.53
C PHE A 250 30.46 6.08 -18.12
N ASN A 251 31.33 7.08 -18.04
CA ASN A 251 31.74 7.69 -16.77
C ASN A 251 30.56 8.35 -16.06
N LEU A 252 29.66 9.01 -16.81
CA LEU A 252 28.42 9.55 -16.27
C LEU A 252 27.57 8.44 -15.64
N VAL A 253 27.43 7.27 -16.28
CA VAL A 253 26.64 6.16 -15.70
C VAL A 253 27.29 5.60 -14.45
N ILE A 254 28.62 5.37 -14.46
CA ILE A 254 29.35 4.82 -13.31
C ILE A 254 29.26 5.74 -12.08
N ALA A 255 29.21 7.06 -12.28
CA ALA A 255 29.09 8.02 -11.20
C ALA A 255 27.79 7.86 -10.38
N TYR A 256 26.71 7.30 -10.97
CA TYR A 256 25.39 7.24 -10.34
C TYR A 256 24.84 5.83 -10.13
N ILE A 257 25.33 4.83 -10.88
CA ILE A 257 24.91 3.43 -10.71
C ILE A 257 26.16 2.60 -10.38
N PRO A 258 26.33 2.19 -9.11
CA PRO A 258 27.45 1.36 -8.68
C PRO A 258 27.51 0.04 -9.46
N ASN A 259 28.71 -0.51 -9.65
CA ASN A 259 28.97 -1.82 -10.25
C ASN A 259 28.48 -1.99 -11.71
N VAL A 260 28.14 -0.88 -12.40
CA VAL A 260 27.85 -0.93 -13.85
C VAL A 260 29.07 -1.40 -14.64
N GLY A 261 30.28 -1.00 -14.22
CA GLY A 261 31.52 -1.40 -14.89
C GLY A 261 31.74 -2.91 -14.93
N ASP A 262 31.27 -3.63 -13.92
CA ASP A 262 31.36 -5.10 -13.85
C ASP A 262 30.32 -5.79 -14.74
N SER A 263 29.20 -5.10 -15.00
CA SER A 263 28.04 -5.66 -15.69
C SER A 263 28.01 -5.33 -17.17
N PHE A 264 28.44 -4.14 -17.55
CA PHE A 264 28.33 -3.61 -18.91
C PHE A 264 29.56 -2.83 -19.32
N THR A 265 29.87 -2.90 -20.62
CA THR A 265 30.92 -2.12 -21.26
C THR A 265 30.37 -0.82 -21.86
N ALA A 266 31.23 0.18 -22.04
CA ALA A 266 30.88 1.45 -22.70
C ALA A 266 30.24 1.22 -24.09
N ASN A 267 30.76 0.24 -24.84
CA ASN A 267 30.27 -0.11 -26.17
C ASN A 267 28.84 -0.68 -26.12
N GLN A 268 28.52 -1.50 -25.12
CA GLN A 268 27.16 -2.01 -24.94
C GLN A 268 26.16 -0.87 -24.67
N ILE A 269 26.52 0.09 -23.81
CA ILE A 269 25.68 1.26 -23.53
C ILE A 269 25.50 2.10 -24.80
N ASN A 270 26.58 2.38 -25.54
CA ASN A 270 26.52 3.15 -26.78
C ASN A 270 25.68 2.47 -27.87
N LYS A 271 25.73 1.13 -27.95
CA LYS A 271 24.83 0.35 -28.82
C LYS A 271 23.37 0.54 -28.42
N TRP A 272 23.03 0.52 -27.12
CA TRP A 272 21.67 0.76 -26.66
C TRP A 272 21.17 2.15 -27.04
N LEU A 273 21.99 3.20 -26.85
CA LEU A 273 21.63 4.56 -27.25
C LEU A 273 21.37 4.69 -28.75
N THR A 274 22.17 4.00 -29.57
CA THR A 274 21.99 3.98 -31.04
C THR A 274 20.70 3.26 -31.42
N SER A 275 20.41 2.13 -30.79
CA SER A 275 19.20 1.35 -31.06
C SER A 275 17.93 2.04 -30.58
N ASP A 276 18.00 2.84 -29.51
CA ASP A 276 16.85 3.58 -28.97
C ASP A 276 16.42 4.73 -29.89
N GLY A 277 17.34 5.31 -30.65
CA GLY A 277 17.10 6.41 -31.59
C GLY A 277 16.89 7.79 -30.94
N TYR A 278 16.54 7.83 -29.65
CA TYR A 278 16.27 9.05 -28.89
C TYR A 278 17.50 9.99 -28.76
N PHE A 279 18.71 9.41 -28.71
CA PHE A 279 19.96 10.14 -28.46
C PHE A 279 20.76 10.46 -29.73
N GLY A 280 20.09 10.44 -30.88
CA GLY A 280 20.72 10.65 -32.19
C GLY A 280 21.73 9.57 -32.56
N ARG A 281 22.62 9.87 -33.52
CA ARG A 281 23.76 9.02 -33.90
C ARG A 281 25.07 9.71 -33.53
N PRO A 282 26.13 8.97 -33.16
CA PRO A 282 27.46 9.56 -33.01
C PRO A 282 27.94 10.13 -34.34
N LYS A 283 28.60 11.28 -34.29
CA LYS A 283 29.30 11.87 -35.43
C LYS A 283 30.80 11.75 -35.18
N SER A 284 31.54 11.45 -36.25
CA SER A 284 33.00 11.47 -36.23
C SER A 284 33.47 12.90 -36.48
N THR A 285 34.34 13.41 -35.63
CA THR A 285 34.98 14.72 -35.81
C THR A 285 36.48 14.56 -35.61
N ARG A 286 37.26 15.19 -36.49
CA ARG A 286 38.73 15.18 -36.38
C ARG A 286 39.15 16.24 -35.37
N GLN A 287 39.85 15.82 -34.32
CA GLN A 287 40.40 16.72 -33.31
C GLN A 287 41.92 16.49 -33.29
N GLY A 288 42.65 17.32 -34.03
CA GLY A 288 44.08 17.11 -34.30
C GLY A 288 44.33 15.87 -35.17
N TYR A 289 45.16 14.95 -34.68
CA TYR A 289 45.48 13.69 -35.36
C TYR A 289 44.46 12.59 -35.12
N ASP A 290 43.62 12.72 -34.09
CA ASP A 290 42.65 11.70 -33.70
C ASP A 290 41.26 11.94 -34.33
N VAL A 291 40.57 10.84 -34.62
CA VAL A 291 39.16 10.85 -35.02
C VAL A 291 38.32 10.45 -33.82
N ILE A 292 37.61 11.42 -33.24
CA ILE A 292 36.77 11.20 -32.07
C ILE A 292 35.32 11.01 -32.53
N LYS A 293 34.67 9.96 -32.01
CA LYS A 293 33.24 9.71 -32.19
C LYS A 293 32.48 10.21 -30.97
N ALA A 294 31.66 11.24 -31.16
CA ALA A 294 30.91 11.87 -30.09
C ALA A 294 29.46 12.16 -30.48
N ARG A 295 28.60 12.37 -29.48
CA ARG A 295 27.20 12.77 -29.63
C ARG A 295 27.02 14.17 -29.07
N SER A 296 26.46 15.09 -29.86
CA SER A 296 26.02 16.39 -29.35
C SER A 296 24.71 16.20 -28.60
N LEU A 297 24.75 16.28 -27.28
CA LEU A 297 23.62 16.07 -26.38
C LEU A 297 23.50 17.23 -25.40
N TRP A 298 22.27 17.57 -25.05
CA TRP A 298 21.96 18.47 -23.96
C TRP A 298 22.06 17.70 -22.65
N VAL A 299 22.94 18.16 -21.76
CA VAL A 299 23.24 17.53 -20.47
C VAL A 299 22.62 18.37 -19.36
N LEU A 300 21.82 17.76 -18.50
CA LEU A 300 21.20 18.42 -17.36
C LEU A 300 22.29 19.03 -16.47
N LYS A 301 22.09 20.25 -15.98
CA LYS A 301 23.08 20.88 -15.11
C LYS A 301 23.18 20.16 -13.75
N PRO A 302 24.38 20.08 -13.14
CA PRO A 302 24.62 19.31 -11.91
C PRO A 302 23.66 19.64 -10.76
N GLU A 303 23.30 20.91 -10.59
CA GLU A 303 22.39 21.39 -9.55
C GLU A 303 20.97 20.79 -9.63
N PHE A 304 20.53 20.33 -10.80
CA PHE A 304 19.23 19.68 -10.98
C PHE A 304 19.31 18.15 -11.00
N MET A 305 20.51 17.57 -11.04
CA MET A 305 20.67 16.12 -11.17
C MET A 305 20.15 15.36 -9.94
N GLY A 306 20.37 15.89 -8.73
CA GLY A 306 19.90 15.29 -7.48
C GLY A 306 18.37 15.10 -7.45
N ASP A 307 17.64 16.20 -7.67
CA ASP A 307 16.17 16.18 -7.75
C ASP A 307 15.66 15.22 -8.83
N ALA A 308 16.33 15.20 -9.99
CA ALA A 308 15.93 14.36 -11.10
C ALA A 308 16.17 12.86 -10.82
N MET A 309 17.23 12.54 -10.07
CA MET A 309 17.51 11.20 -9.55
C MET A 309 16.43 10.76 -8.56
N ASP A 310 16.12 11.58 -7.56
CA ASP A 310 15.12 11.24 -6.54
C ASP A 310 13.72 11.04 -7.11
N ARG A 311 13.37 11.79 -8.15
CA ARG A 311 12.10 11.61 -8.88
C ARG A 311 12.03 10.30 -9.65
N THR A 312 13.15 9.84 -10.22
CA THR A 312 13.15 8.62 -11.04
C THR A 312 13.45 7.36 -10.24
N PHE A 313 14.49 7.37 -9.42
CA PHE A 313 14.87 6.26 -8.53
C PHE A 313 14.18 6.43 -7.17
N ASN A 314 12.87 6.59 -7.22
CA ASN A 314 12.01 7.06 -6.12
C ASN A 314 11.70 6.02 -5.04
N ARG A 315 12.42 4.88 -4.96
CA ARG A 315 12.12 3.83 -3.98
C ARG A 315 12.26 4.32 -2.55
N ARG A 316 13.27 5.14 -2.26
CA ARG A 316 13.47 5.72 -0.92
C ARG A 316 12.26 6.57 -0.51
N THR A 317 11.85 7.49 -1.39
CA THR A 317 10.70 8.37 -1.19
C THR A 317 9.40 7.58 -1.04
N PHE A 318 9.20 6.54 -1.86
CA PHE A 318 8.06 5.64 -1.75
C PHE A 318 8.02 4.95 -0.38
N ARG A 319 9.13 4.40 0.11
CA ARG A 319 9.19 3.74 1.41
C ARG A 319 8.91 4.70 2.57
N GLN A 320 9.44 5.92 2.50
CA GLN A 320 9.14 6.96 3.49
C GLN A 320 7.65 7.29 3.53
N MET A 321 7.06 7.52 2.36
CA MET A 321 5.63 7.79 2.22
C MET A 321 4.76 6.62 2.70
N THR A 322 5.10 5.38 2.37
CA THR A 322 4.39 4.18 2.84
C THR A 322 4.41 4.05 4.37
N ARG A 323 5.52 4.44 5.04
CA ARG A 323 5.61 4.40 6.51
C ARG A 323 4.82 5.49 7.22
N GLN A 324 4.64 6.64 6.56
CA GLN A 324 3.97 7.80 7.16
C GLN A 324 2.44 7.78 6.98
N LEU A 325 1.94 7.12 5.94
CA LEU A 325 0.51 7.10 5.65
C LEU A 325 -0.26 6.11 6.53
N THR A 326 -1.12 6.63 7.40
CA THR A 326 -2.08 5.84 8.19
C THR A 326 -3.38 5.61 7.42
N GLY A 327 -4.06 4.48 7.66
CA GLY A 327 -5.36 4.16 7.03
C GLY A 327 -5.26 3.56 5.63
N TRP A 328 -4.03 3.28 5.18
CA TRP A 328 -3.72 2.53 3.97
C TRP A 328 -3.21 1.15 4.34
N ILE A 329 -3.46 0.17 3.47
CA ILE A 329 -2.76 -1.11 3.48
C ILE A 329 -2.00 -1.28 2.17
N THR A 330 -0.72 -1.58 2.27
CA THR A 330 0.10 -1.89 1.09
C THR A 330 0.05 -3.39 0.80
N VAL A 331 -0.53 -3.76 -0.33
CA VAL A 331 -0.72 -5.15 -0.75
C VAL A 331 0.14 -5.44 -1.97
N GLY A 332 0.97 -6.46 -1.90
CA GLY A 332 1.74 -6.98 -3.02
C GLY A 332 0.96 -8.06 -3.76
N TYR A 333 1.02 -8.06 -5.09
CA TYR A 333 0.58 -9.17 -5.91
C TYR A 333 1.67 -9.60 -6.88
N CYS A 334 1.91 -10.90 -6.95
CA CYS A 334 2.84 -11.46 -7.92
C CYS A 334 2.32 -12.75 -8.53
N ARG A 335 2.80 -13.07 -9.74
CA ARG A 335 2.41 -14.30 -10.44
C ARG A 335 3.56 -14.88 -11.23
N LYS A 336 3.43 -16.13 -11.65
CA LYS A 336 4.35 -16.73 -12.61
C LYS A 336 3.63 -17.46 -13.73
N SER A 337 3.96 -17.10 -14.98
CA SER A 337 3.45 -17.80 -16.17
C SER A 337 3.84 -19.28 -16.16
N PRO A 338 3.00 -20.18 -16.69
CA PRO A 338 3.41 -21.56 -16.97
C PRO A 338 4.69 -21.57 -17.82
N SER A 339 5.69 -22.35 -17.41
CA SER A 339 6.97 -22.49 -18.09
C SER A 339 7.52 -23.90 -17.84
N LYS A 340 8.58 -24.28 -18.57
CA LYS A 340 9.24 -25.59 -18.47
C LYS A 340 10.17 -25.73 -17.25
N GLU A 341 10.09 -24.82 -16.29
CA GLU A 341 10.95 -24.85 -15.09
C GLU A 341 10.44 -25.89 -14.08
N THR A 342 11.33 -26.45 -13.26
CA THR A 342 10.95 -27.41 -12.22
C THR A 342 10.11 -26.74 -11.13
N PRO A 343 9.27 -27.48 -10.39
CA PRO A 343 8.48 -26.93 -9.28
C PRO A 343 9.34 -26.23 -8.22
N GLN A 344 10.50 -26.80 -7.88
CA GLN A 344 11.47 -26.21 -6.95
C GLN A 344 12.03 -24.90 -7.49
N LYS A 345 12.42 -24.85 -8.76
CA LYS A 345 12.92 -23.60 -9.35
C LYS A 345 11.84 -22.51 -9.38
N ARG A 346 10.60 -22.89 -9.66
CA ARG A 346 9.44 -21.99 -9.60
C ARG A 346 9.23 -21.43 -8.19
N LEU A 347 9.30 -22.29 -7.17
CA LEU A 347 9.21 -21.88 -5.77
C LEU A 347 10.29 -20.85 -5.42
N GLU A 348 11.56 -21.10 -5.78
CA GLU A 348 12.66 -20.15 -5.55
C GLU A 348 12.40 -18.79 -6.22
N LEU A 349 11.93 -18.80 -7.47
CA LEU A 349 11.65 -17.56 -8.22
C LEU A 349 10.49 -16.79 -7.60
N LEU A 350 9.41 -17.47 -7.23
CA LEU A 350 8.27 -16.85 -6.55
C LEU A 350 8.67 -16.32 -5.18
N GLN A 351 9.50 -17.04 -4.42
CA GLN A 351 9.98 -16.55 -3.12
C GLN A 351 10.81 -15.27 -3.29
N LYS A 352 11.63 -15.15 -4.34
CA LYS A 352 12.34 -13.90 -4.65
C LYS A 352 11.38 -12.74 -4.95
N MET A 353 10.29 -13.02 -5.68
CA MET A 353 9.26 -12.03 -5.97
C MET A 353 8.51 -11.58 -4.71
N VAL A 354 8.11 -12.54 -3.86
CA VAL A 354 7.46 -12.27 -2.57
C VAL A 354 8.37 -11.48 -1.65
N ASN A 355 9.64 -11.86 -1.52
CA ASN A 355 10.61 -11.13 -0.71
C ASN A 355 10.82 -9.71 -1.23
N SER A 356 10.79 -9.50 -2.55
CA SER A 356 10.89 -8.14 -3.11
C SER A 356 9.72 -7.28 -2.67
N LEU A 357 8.49 -7.76 -2.87
CA LEU A 357 7.28 -7.01 -2.50
C LEU A 357 7.22 -6.75 -0.98
N HIS A 358 7.51 -7.78 -0.18
CA HIS A 358 7.44 -7.68 1.27
C HIS A 358 8.55 -6.79 1.86
N VAL A 359 9.81 -6.99 1.46
CA VAL A 359 10.96 -6.30 2.07
C VAL A 359 11.28 -4.98 1.39
N ASN A 360 11.28 -4.94 0.05
CA ASN A 360 11.69 -3.75 -0.70
C ASN A 360 10.54 -2.74 -0.79
N ASP A 361 9.33 -3.22 -1.07
CA ASP A 361 8.16 -2.36 -1.30
C ASP A 361 7.23 -2.24 -0.09
N LEU A 362 7.63 -2.82 1.05
CA LEU A 362 6.92 -2.74 2.34
C LEU A 362 5.48 -3.25 2.28
N CYS A 363 5.21 -4.28 1.47
CA CYS A 363 3.89 -4.88 1.40
C CYS A 363 3.58 -5.66 2.69
N GLU A 364 2.49 -5.28 3.37
CA GLU A 364 1.98 -5.93 4.58
C GLU A 364 1.34 -7.28 4.27
N LYS A 365 0.73 -7.40 3.09
CA LYS A 365 0.17 -8.65 2.57
C LYS A 365 0.71 -8.92 1.18
N VAL A 366 1.02 -10.17 0.86
CA VAL A 366 1.45 -10.58 -0.48
C VAL A 366 0.62 -11.74 -0.98
N PHE A 367 -0.10 -11.54 -2.08
CA PHE A 367 -0.89 -12.57 -2.75
C PHE A 367 -0.16 -13.09 -3.98
N VAL A 368 -0.29 -14.39 -4.26
CA VAL A 368 0.54 -15.06 -5.26
C VAL A 368 -0.30 -15.99 -6.14
N SER A 369 -0.21 -15.83 -7.45
CA SER A 369 -0.72 -16.81 -8.43
C SER A 369 0.43 -17.66 -8.99
N PRO A 370 0.72 -18.86 -8.47
CA PRO A 370 1.95 -19.58 -8.77
C PRO A 370 2.07 -20.06 -10.21
N ILE A 371 0.93 -20.35 -10.86
CA ILE A 371 0.86 -20.87 -12.22
C ILE A 371 -0.33 -20.21 -12.93
N CYS A 372 -0.11 -19.01 -13.47
CA CYS A 372 -1.18 -18.20 -14.09
C CYS A 372 -0.63 -17.49 -15.31
N ARG A 373 -1.36 -17.39 -16.43
CA ARG A 373 -0.92 -16.60 -17.60
C ARG A 373 -1.06 -15.10 -17.30
N ALA A 374 -0.34 -14.27 -18.06
CA ALA A 374 -0.45 -12.81 -17.93
C ALA A 374 -1.75 -12.28 -18.54
N SER A 375 -2.25 -12.99 -19.54
CA SER A 375 -3.43 -12.63 -20.33
C SER A 375 -4.73 -13.23 -19.79
N SER A 376 -4.68 -14.01 -18.71
CA SER A 376 -5.89 -14.57 -18.10
C SER A 376 -6.57 -13.52 -17.22
N ASP A 377 -7.89 -13.48 -17.32
CA ASP A 377 -8.77 -12.56 -16.61
C ASP A 377 -8.48 -12.54 -15.11
N LEU A 378 -8.30 -11.35 -14.54
CA LEU A 378 -7.88 -11.16 -13.15
C LEU A 378 -8.91 -11.72 -12.15
N LEU A 379 -10.20 -11.56 -12.44
CA LEU A 379 -11.29 -11.95 -11.54
C LEU A 379 -11.46 -13.46 -11.40
N THR A 380 -11.04 -14.23 -12.41
CA THR A 380 -11.23 -15.69 -12.45
C THR A 380 -9.95 -16.48 -12.18
N ARG A 381 -8.83 -15.79 -11.89
CA ARG A 381 -7.57 -16.46 -11.56
C ARG A 381 -7.70 -17.29 -10.31
N ASP A 382 -7.10 -18.46 -10.32
CA ASP A 382 -7.02 -19.33 -9.14
C ASP A 382 -8.39 -19.80 -8.58
N ILE A 383 -9.51 -19.67 -9.32
CA ILE A 383 -10.81 -20.28 -8.93
C ILE A 383 -10.68 -21.81 -8.78
N SER A 384 -9.93 -22.45 -9.68
CA SER A 384 -9.67 -23.88 -9.66
C SER A 384 -8.17 -24.13 -9.76
N PRO A 385 -7.40 -23.90 -8.68
CA PRO A 385 -5.95 -23.98 -8.73
C PRO A 385 -5.51 -25.44 -8.82
N THR A 386 -4.46 -25.69 -9.60
CA THR A 386 -3.90 -27.04 -9.71
C THR A 386 -3.29 -27.49 -8.39
N ALA A 387 -3.25 -28.81 -8.13
CA ALA A 387 -2.61 -29.37 -6.94
C ALA A 387 -1.15 -28.91 -6.79
N THR A 388 -0.43 -28.78 -7.91
CA THR A 388 0.93 -28.24 -7.95
C THR A 388 0.98 -26.77 -7.52
N ALA A 389 0.06 -25.93 -8.00
CA ALA A 389 -0.01 -24.53 -7.59
C ALA A 389 -0.28 -24.39 -6.09
N GLN A 390 -1.22 -25.17 -5.55
CA GLN A 390 -1.52 -25.20 -4.12
C GLN A 390 -0.32 -25.65 -3.28
N SER A 391 0.41 -26.68 -3.74
CA SER A 391 1.61 -27.17 -3.05
C SER A 391 2.72 -26.12 -3.00
N ILE A 392 2.93 -25.38 -4.10
CA ILE A 392 3.90 -24.28 -4.15
C ILE A 392 3.47 -23.14 -3.22
N LEU A 393 2.20 -22.75 -3.26
CA LEU A 393 1.67 -21.64 -2.45
C LEU A 393 1.88 -21.91 -0.95
N LYS A 394 1.62 -23.14 -0.49
CA LYS A 394 1.83 -23.55 0.91
C LYS A 394 3.28 -23.50 1.38
N GLN A 395 4.25 -23.59 0.46
CA GLN A 395 5.68 -23.56 0.78
C GLN A 395 6.27 -22.15 0.79
N LEU A 396 5.56 -21.16 0.22
CA LEU A 396 6.03 -19.78 0.18
C LEU A 396 5.92 -19.12 1.57
N ARG A 397 6.97 -18.41 1.96
CA ARG A 397 6.99 -17.56 3.15
C ARG A 397 6.42 -16.18 2.83
N PHE A 398 5.76 -15.57 3.81
CA PHE A 398 5.15 -14.22 3.71
C PHE A 398 4.04 -14.10 2.66
N GLN A 399 3.45 -15.22 2.24
CA GLN A 399 2.28 -15.24 1.37
C GLN A 399 0.99 -15.16 2.20
N ASN A 400 -0.05 -14.55 1.65
CA ASN A 400 -1.37 -14.35 2.28
C ASN A 400 -2.52 -14.97 1.48
N GLY A 401 -2.20 -15.81 0.50
CA GLY A 401 -3.17 -16.48 -0.35
C GLY A 401 -2.92 -16.25 -1.84
N ASP A 402 -3.88 -16.66 -2.65
CA ASP A 402 -3.91 -16.47 -4.08
C ASP A 402 -4.75 -15.25 -4.51
N MET A 403 -5.08 -15.14 -5.80
CA MET A 403 -5.88 -14.03 -6.29
C MET A 403 -7.32 -14.03 -5.73
N GLN A 404 -7.92 -15.19 -5.47
CA GLN A 404 -9.27 -15.25 -4.90
C GLN A 404 -9.26 -14.80 -3.44
N ASP A 405 -8.22 -15.16 -2.69
CA ASP A 405 -7.99 -14.65 -1.34
C ASP A 405 -7.80 -13.12 -1.36
N PHE A 406 -7.08 -12.58 -2.35
CA PHE A 406 -6.94 -11.14 -2.54
C PHE A 406 -8.30 -10.46 -2.81
N LEU A 407 -9.11 -11.01 -3.72
CA LEU A 407 -10.42 -10.46 -4.04
C LEU A 407 -11.33 -10.45 -2.81
N MET A 408 -11.30 -11.51 -2.01
CA MET A 408 -12.05 -11.58 -0.76
C MET A 408 -11.54 -10.55 0.27
N PHE A 409 -10.22 -10.41 0.40
CA PHE A 409 -9.61 -9.40 1.26
C PHE A 409 -9.99 -7.98 0.82
N ALA A 410 -9.92 -7.69 -0.47
CA ALA A 410 -10.24 -6.39 -1.04
C ALA A 410 -11.71 -5.99 -0.84
N LYS A 411 -12.61 -6.97 -0.81
CA LYS A 411 -14.05 -6.76 -0.54
C LYS A 411 -14.40 -6.62 0.94
N THR A 412 -13.49 -6.95 1.85
CA THR A 412 -13.77 -6.99 3.30
C THR A 412 -12.97 -5.97 4.09
N THR A 413 -11.89 -5.44 3.54
CA THR A 413 -11.06 -4.44 4.20
C THR A 413 -11.72 -3.07 4.26
N THR A 414 -11.54 -2.38 5.39
CA THR A 414 -11.92 -0.98 5.59
C THR A 414 -10.77 0.00 5.32
N SER A 415 -9.55 -0.52 5.09
CA SER A 415 -8.36 0.28 4.75
C SER A 415 -8.22 0.46 3.24
N SER A 416 -7.76 1.63 2.81
CA SER A 416 -7.52 1.94 1.40
C SER A 416 -6.40 1.05 0.87
N ILE A 417 -6.61 0.37 -0.26
CA ILE A 417 -5.61 -0.54 -0.81
C ILE A 417 -4.67 0.20 -1.77
N ARG A 418 -3.37 0.09 -1.50
CA ARG A 418 -2.30 0.31 -2.47
C ARG A 418 -1.81 -1.04 -2.99
N LEU A 419 -2.13 -1.36 -4.23
CA LEU A 419 -1.72 -2.61 -4.87
C LEU A 419 -0.36 -2.43 -5.57
N VAL A 420 0.67 -3.08 -5.06
CA VAL A 420 2.02 -3.12 -5.65
C VAL A 420 2.20 -4.39 -6.48
N VAL A 421 2.68 -4.26 -7.71
CA VAL A 421 2.93 -5.39 -8.62
C VAL A 421 4.29 -5.28 -9.27
N LEU A 422 4.93 -6.43 -9.50
CA LEU A 422 6.21 -6.50 -10.19
C LEU A 422 5.99 -6.46 -11.70
N ASP A 423 6.34 -5.33 -12.32
CA ASP A 423 6.09 -5.02 -13.73
C ASP A 423 4.60 -5.06 -14.16
N TYR A 424 4.31 -4.54 -15.36
CA TYR A 424 2.95 -4.50 -15.90
C TYR A 424 2.36 -5.91 -16.11
N ALA A 425 3.16 -6.85 -16.62
CA ALA A 425 2.74 -8.23 -16.87
C ALA A 425 2.63 -9.07 -15.58
N GLY A 426 3.14 -8.58 -14.46
CA GLY A 426 2.91 -9.11 -13.12
C GLY A 426 1.45 -8.98 -12.72
N LEU A 427 0.78 -7.89 -13.13
CA LEU A 427 -0.67 -7.78 -12.99
C LEU A 427 -1.38 -8.44 -14.18
N SER A 428 -1.35 -7.83 -15.37
CA SER A 428 -2.04 -8.34 -16.56
C SER A 428 -1.39 -7.81 -17.83
N THR A 429 -1.48 -8.57 -18.92
CA THR A 429 -1.13 -8.07 -20.26
C THR A 429 -2.35 -7.60 -21.05
N ASN A 430 -3.55 -7.70 -20.48
CA ASN A 430 -4.78 -7.26 -21.10
C ASN A 430 -5.20 -5.91 -20.47
N PRO A 431 -5.12 -4.79 -21.23
CA PRO A 431 -5.44 -3.47 -20.69
C PRO A 431 -6.91 -3.34 -20.30
N ILE A 432 -7.82 -4.03 -21.01
CA ILE A 432 -9.25 -3.99 -20.70
C ILE A 432 -9.52 -4.71 -19.38
N ASP A 433 -8.91 -5.89 -19.20
CA ASP A 433 -9.03 -6.68 -17.96
C ASP A 433 -8.47 -5.94 -16.75
N ALA A 434 -7.29 -5.29 -16.87
CA ALA A 434 -6.74 -4.46 -15.80
C ALA A 434 -7.69 -3.31 -15.39
N ARG A 435 -8.34 -2.68 -16.37
CA ARG A 435 -9.33 -1.62 -16.11
C ARG A 435 -10.60 -2.18 -15.45
N THR A 436 -11.11 -3.30 -15.95
CA THR A 436 -12.30 -3.97 -15.40
C THR A 436 -12.07 -4.42 -13.98
N PHE A 437 -10.90 -4.97 -13.66
CA PHE A 437 -10.52 -5.38 -12.31
C PHE A 437 -10.59 -4.25 -11.29
N VAL A 438 -10.03 -3.08 -11.62
CA VAL A 438 -10.06 -1.90 -10.73
C VAL A 438 -11.48 -1.40 -10.51
N LYS A 439 -12.33 -1.48 -11.54
CA LYS A 439 -13.75 -1.13 -11.45
C LYS A 439 -14.55 -2.17 -10.68
N TYR A 440 -14.27 -3.45 -10.86
CA TYR A 440 -15.04 -4.53 -10.23
C TYR A 440 -14.98 -4.45 -8.70
N ILE A 441 -13.80 -4.16 -8.16
CA ILE A 441 -13.59 -3.99 -6.72
C ILE A 441 -14.35 -2.75 -6.17
N GLU A 442 -14.89 -1.89 -7.04
CA GLU A 442 -15.78 -0.77 -6.68
C GLU A 442 -17.26 -1.15 -6.55
N THR A 443 -17.75 -2.06 -7.39
CA THR A 443 -19.17 -2.06 -7.78
C THR A 443 -20.07 -3.11 -7.14
N ASP A 444 -19.65 -3.84 -6.09
CA ASP A 444 -20.53 -4.81 -5.41
C ASP A 444 -21.68 -4.18 -4.58
N LEU A 445 -21.98 -2.88 -4.77
CA LEU A 445 -23.17 -2.22 -4.21
C LEU A 445 -24.34 -2.07 -5.20
N VAL A 446 -24.23 -2.52 -6.45
CA VAL A 446 -25.35 -2.40 -7.41
C VAL A 446 -25.47 -3.64 -8.28
N HIS A 447 -26.20 -4.66 -7.82
CA HIS A 447 -27.18 -5.37 -8.66
C HIS A 447 -28.20 -6.20 -7.86
N ASP A 448 -29.46 -5.83 -8.06
CA ASP A 448 -30.64 -6.68 -8.26
C ASP A 448 -31.55 -7.19 -7.14
N ASP A 449 -31.62 -6.56 -5.95
CA ASP A 449 -32.85 -6.66 -5.13
C ASP A 449 -33.08 -5.45 -4.21
N GLN A 450 -34.17 -4.71 -4.47
CA GLN A 450 -34.57 -3.47 -3.77
C GLN A 450 -34.75 -3.60 -2.24
N ALA A 451 -34.88 -4.83 -1.71
CA ALA A 451 -35.08 -5.07 -0.27
C ALA A 451 -33.76 -5.32 0.52
N TYR A 452 -32.69 -5.80 -0.13
CA TYR A 452 -31.38 -5.99 0.51
C TYR A 452 -30.57 -4.70 0.59
N LEU A 453 -30.91 -3.72 -0.27
CA LEU A 453 -30.23 -2.45 -0.43
C LEU A 453 -30.13 -1.62 0.85
N LEU A 454 -31.13 -1.61 1.74
CA LEU A 454 -31.04 -0.80 2.96
C LEU A 454 -30.10 -1.39 4.03
N ILE A 455 -29.96 -2.72 4.08
CA ILE A 455 -29.10 -3.40 5.06
C ILE A 455 -27.65 -3.45 4.54
N SER A 456 -27.45 -3.71 3.24
CA SER A 456 -26.11 -3.65 2.63
C SER A 456 -25.58 -2.22 2.57
N PHE A 457 -26.40 -1.21 2.25
CA PHE A 457 -25.96 0.19 2.19
C PHE A 457 -25.61 0.79 3.57
N PHE A 458 -26.18 0.27 4.67
CA PHE A 458 -25.83 0.69 6.03
C PHE A 458 -24.67 -0.11 6.67
N LEU A 459 -24.39 -1.34 6.22
CA LEU A 459 -23.30 -2.17 6.77
C LEU A 459 -22.01 -2.19 5.92
N TYR A 460 -22.07 -1.90 4.62
CA TYR A 460 -20.92 -1.97 3.69
C TYR A 460 -20.37 -0.59 3.26
N ARG A 461 -20.77 0.49 3.94
CA ARG A 461 -20.42 1.85 3.54
C ARG A 461 -18.92 2.19 3.67
N ASP A 462 -18.14 1.33 4.32
CA ASP A 462 -16.74 1.57 4.65
C ASP A 462 -15.75 0.62 3.94
N VAL A 463 -16.20 -0.23 3.00
CA VAL A 463 -15.26 -1.08 2.24
C VAL A 463 -14.50 -0.20 1.25
N LYS A 464 -13.20 -0.07 1.48
CA LYS A 464 -12.36 0.79 0.65
C LYS A 464 -11.75 0.00 -0.50
N THR A 465 -11.86 0.58 -1.68
CA THR A 465 -11.43 -0.02 -2.94
C THR A 465 -9.91 0.07 -3.13
N ILE A 466 -9.39 -0.52 -4.22
CA ILE A 466 -8.04 -0.21 -4.71
C ILE A 466 -8.00 1.26 -5.14
N GLU A 467 -7.35 2.10 -4.35
CA GLU A 467 -7.20 3.53 -4.64
C GLU A 467 -5.96 3.83 -5.48
N GLN A 468 -4.93 2.98 -5.37
CA GLN A 468 -3.65 3.16 -6.04
C GLN A 468 -3.07 1.82 -6.52
N ILE A 469 -2.56 1.81 -7.75
CA ILE A 469 -1.72 0.74 -8.28
C ILE A 469 -0.29 1.25 -8.41
N VAL A 470 0.69 0.47 -7.96
CA VAL A 470 2.11 0.78 -8.06
C VAL A 470 2.82 -0.32 -8.83
N ILE A 471 3.50 0.05 -9.91
CA ILE A 471 4.28 -0.86 -10.74
C ILE A 471 5.76 -0.74 -10.32
N ASP A 472 6.33 -1.83 -9.80
CA ASP A 472 7.76 -1.93 -9.54
C ASP A 472 8.51 -2.39 -10.79
N HIS A 473 9.36 -1.50 -11.33
CA HIS A 473 10.27 -1.78 -12.44
C HIS A 473 11.64 -2.28 -11.95
N GLY A 474 11.78 -2.54 -10.65
CA GLY A 474 12.99 -3.01 -9.98
C GLY A 474 13.97 -1.90 -9.60
N HIS A 475 14.00 -0.81 -10.35
CA HIS A 475 14.84 0.38 -10.12
C HIS A 475 14.02 1.65 -9.85
N LYS A 476 12.73 1.64 -10.19
CA LYS A 476 11.79 2.75 -9.96
C LYS A 476 10.40 2.21 -9.72
N LEU A 477 9.58 3.00 -9.03
CA LEU A 477 8.17 2.71 -8.78
C LEU A 477 7.32 3.72 -9.53
N GLU A 478 6.34 3.21 -10.27
CA GLU A 478 5.40 4.04 -11.01
C GLU A 478 4.01 3.87 -10.40
N SER A 479 3.48 4.93 -9.80
CA SER A 479 2.19 4.90 -9.11
C SER A 479 1.09 5.54 -9.94
N PHE A 480 -0.07 4.90 -9.99
CA PHE A 480 -1.28 5.40 -10.63
C PHE A 480 -2.44 5.40 -9.65
N ASN A 481 -3.10 6.54 -9.50
CA ASN A 481 -4.38 6.60 -8.82
C ASN A 481 -5.51 6.11 -9.74
N ARG A 482 -6.69 5.94 -9.16
CA ARG A 482 -7.90 5.51 -9.89
C ARG A 482 -8.24 6.36 -11.12
N ALA A 483 -8.14 7.68 -11.01
CA ALA A 483 -8.46 8.59 -12.11
C ALA A 483 -7.48 8.40 -13.28
N GLU A 484 -6.20 8.21 -12.98
CA GLU A 484 -5.15 7.95 -13.96
C GLU A 484 -5.31 6.58 -14.65
N LEU A 485 -5.82 5.57 -13.94
CA LEU A 485 -6.10 4.25 -14.53
C LEU A 485 -7.24 4.27 -15.56
N ASN A 486 -8.07 5.31 -15.57
CA ASN A 486 -9.04 5.56 -16.65
C ASN A 486 -8.41 6.23 -17.88
N ASN A 487 -7.17 6.73 -17.78
CA ASN A 487 -6.47 7.33 -18.91
C ASN A 487 -6.03 6.26 -19.92
N ARG A 488 -6.42 6.43 -21.18
CA ARG A 488 -6.06 5.52 -22.28
C ARG A 488 -4.55 5.33 -22.41
N LYS A 489 -3.74 6.36 -22.18
CA LYS A 489 -2.27 6.26 -22.28
C LYS A 489 -1.68 5.38 -21.17
N VAL A 490 -2.24 5.43 -19.96
CA VAL A 490 -1.80 4.62 -18.82
C VAL A 490 -2.20 3.18 -19.03
N ILE A 491 -3.47 2.92 -19.38
CA ILE A 491 -3.96 1.55 -19.52
C ILE A 491 -3.25 0.80 -20.66
N LEU A 492 -2.90 1.48 -21.75
CA LEU A 492 -2.15 0.87 -22.85
C LEU A 492 -0.74 0.40 -22.46
N LYS A 493 -0.18 0.86 -21.32
CA LYS A 493 1.09 0.33 -20.82
C LYS A 493 1.01 -1.14 -20.38
N PHE A 494 -0.19 -1.63 -20.05
CA PHE A 494 -0.43 -3.04 -19.77
C PHE A 494 -0.38 -3.91 -21.03
N ASP A 495 -0.48 -3.34 -22.24
CA ASP A 495 -0.22 -4.05 -23.50
C ASP A 495 1.29 -4.17 -23.76
N CYS A 496 2.01 -4.78 -22.82
CA CYS A 496 3.48 -4.79 -22.78
C CYS A 496 4.09 -6.04 -23.44
N ARG A 497 3.28 -7.02 -23.87
CA ARG A 497 3.76 -8.23 -24.55
C ARG A 497 3.14 -8.32 -25.95
N LYS A 498 3.78 -7.68 -26.91
CA LYS A 498 3.49 -7.92 -28.32
C LYS A 498 3.90 -9.35 -28.66
N ALA A 499 3.02 -10.07 -29.36
CA ALA A 499 3.38 -11.39 -29.89
C ALA A 499 4.66 -11.27 -30.72
N PRO A 500 5.52 -12.32 -30.74
CA PRO A 500 6.65 -12.34 -31.65
C PRO A 500 6.16 -12.04 -33.07
N VAL A 501 6.62 -10.95 -33.66
CA VAL A 501 6.37 -10.68 -35.07
C VAL A 501 7.05 -11.81 -35.84
N LYS A 502 6.27 -12.67 -36.51
CA LYS A 502 6.81 -13.65 -37.46
C LYS A 502 7.59 -12.87 -38.51
N ARG A 503 8.92 -12.82 -38.38
CA ARG A 503 9.79 -12.35 -39.44
C ARG A 503 10.00 -13.55 -40.36
N SER A 504 9.50 -13.40 -41.59
CA SER A 504 9.58 -14.33 -42.74
C SER A 504 9.02 -15.74 -42.55
N SER A 505 7.94 -16.03 -43.27
CA SER A 505 7.81 -17.29 -44.02
C SER A 505 8.58 -17.10 -45.33
N LEU A 506 9.84 -17.52 -45.36
CA LEU A 506 10.55 -17.80 -46.59
C LEU A 506 10.66 -19.32 -46.71
#